data_AF-A0A7S0AEJ0-F1
#
_entry.id   AF-A0A7S0AEJ0-F1
#
_cell.length_a   1.000
_cell.length_b   1.000
_cell.length_c   1.000
_cell.angle_alpha   90.00
_cell.angle_beta   90.00
_cell.angle_gamma   90.00
#
_symmetry.space_group_name_H-M   'P 1'
#
loop_
_entity.id
_entity.type
_entity.pdbx_description
1 polymer ?
#
loop_
_entity_poly.entity_id
_entity_poly.type
_entity_poly.pdbx_seq_one_letter_code
_entity_poly.pdbx_strand_id
1 'polypeptide(L)'
;DDFVKVYGNNFNLGGLAGFPFAGNTGFGAMSAHIPDDGYCLMIYGPHVGIAQDGTIGKVERSGIELLDNCCGSAIAASNYLKGITDGGATLTTKIQSFTDFQQGAVQELILPHGKRLGSADNRMHELPYALFDSQDLLVKDIVGTGAGGIKKGLAMLGGIQINTAPEKLDYFHPLRFDYMNNKGEVVEDLLSAVTE
;
A
#
# COMPACT_ATOMS: atom_id res chain seq x y z
N ASP A 1 -11.42 -12.08 4.17
CA ASP A 1 -11.66 -11.29 2.95
C ASP A 1 -13.07 -10.74 2.91
N ASP A 2 -13.27 -9.63 3.62
CA ASP A 2 -14.60 -9.04 3.79
C ASP A 2 -15.13 -8.42 2.49
N PHE A 3 -14.24 -7.84 1.67
CA PHE A 3 -14.61 -7.37 0.33
C PHE A 3 -15.00 -8.51 -0.62
N VAL A 4 -14.40 -9.70 -0.49
CA VAL A 4 -14.78 -10.86 -1.33
C VAL A 4 -16.19 -11.34 -1.03
N LYS A 5 -16.62 -11.26 0.24
CA LYS A 5 -18.00 -11.60 0.63
C LYS A 5 -19.05 -10.67 -0.02
N VAL A 6 -18.67 -9.43 -0.35
CA VAL A 6 -19.56 -8.42 -0.91
C VAL A 6 -19.48 -8.38 -2.45
N TYR A 7 -18.26 -8.39 -3.00
CA TYR A 7 -18.01 -8.12 -4.42
C TYR A 7 -17.51 -9.34 -5.22
N GLY A 8 -17.27 -10.48 -4.56
CA GLY A 8 -16.69 -11.68 -5.17
C GLY A 8 -15.17 -11.63 -5.29
N ASN A 9 -14.61 -12.49 -6.14
CA ASN A 9 -13.15 -12.62 -6.27
C ASN A 9 -12.47 -11.31 -6.69
N ASN A 10 -11.29 -11.05 -6.14
CA ASN A 10 -10.51 -9.84 -6.44
C ASN A 10 -9.40 -10.10 -7.48
N PHE A 11 -8.92 -9.01 -8.08
CA PHE A 11 -7.70 -8.99 -8.89
C PHE A 11 -6.56 -8.39 -8.07
N ASN A 12 -5.48 -9.15 -7.87
CA ASN A 12 -4.35 -8.70 -7.05
C ASN A 12 -3.35 -7.89 -7.89
N LEU A 13 -3.27 -6.58 -7.62
CA LEU A 13 -2.28 -5.68 -8.24
C LEU A 13 -1.05 -5.45 -7.37
N GLY A 14 -1.13 -5.83 -6.09
CA GLY A 14 -0.12 -5.54 -5.08
C GLY A 14 1.14 -6.40 -5.15
N GLY A 15 1.99 -6.19 -4.14
CA GLY A 15 3.17 -6.99 -3.86
C GLY A 15 3.80 -6.52 -2.55
N LEU A 16 5.12 -6.66 -2.41
CA LEU A 16 5.80 -6.29 -1.16
C LEU A 16 5.46 -4.86 -0.70
N ALA A 17 5.21 -4.72 0.60
CA ALA A 17 4.76 -3.50 1.28
C ALA A 17 3.44 -2.87 0.78
N GLY A 18 2.71 -3.52 -0.13
CA GLY A 18 1.43 -3.02 -0.68
C GLY A 18 1.56 -2.24 -1.98
N PHE A 19 2.76 -2.14 -2.57
CA PHE A 19 2.94 -1.44 -3.85
C PHE A 19 2.27 -2.16 -5.02
N PRO A 20 1.72 -1.43 -6.01
CA PRO A 20 0.99 -1.99 -7.15
C PRO A 20 1.95 -2.55 -8.23
N PHE A 21 2.78 -3.54 -7.88
CA PHE A 21 3.85 -4.06 -8.74
C PHE A 21 3.35 -4.82 -9.98
N ALA A 22 2.07 -5.15 -10.07
CA ALA A 22 1.51 -5.64 -11.34
C ALA A 22 1.54 -4.56 -12.44
N GLY A 23 1.62 -3.28 -12.05
CA GLY A 23 1.85 -2.14 -12.94
C GLY A 23 0.76 -1.93 -13.99
N ASN A 24 1.11 -1.23 -15.06
CA ASN A 24 0.21 -0.91 -16.18
C ASN A 24 -0.37 -2.17 -16.84
N THR A 25 0.43 -3.22 -16.99
CA THR A 25 -0.01 -4.49 -17.58
C THR A 25 -1.07 -5.17 -16.69
N GLY A 26 -0.82 -5.24 -15.38
CA GLY A 26 -1.78 -5.80 -14.43
C GLY A 26 -3.07 -5.00 -14.37
N PHE A 27 -2.98 -3.67 -14.36
CA PHE A 27 -4.15 -2.79 -14.38
C PHE A 27 -4.96 -2.96 -15.66
N GLY A 28 -4.31 -3.05 -16.82
CA GLY A 28 -4.96 -3.30 -18.10
C GLY A 28 -5.69 -4.66 -18.14
N ALA A 29 -5.05 -5.71 -17.61
CA ALA A 29 -5.67 -7.03 -17.48
C ALA A 29 -6.89 -7.02 -16.55
N MET A 30 -6.79 -6.34 -15.40
CA MET A 30 -7.91 -6.12 -14.49
C MET A 30 -9.06 -5.38 -15.18
N SER A 31 -8.74 -4.29 -15.91
CA SER A 31 -9.73 -3.46 -16.59
C SER A 31 -10.50 -4.23 -17.67
N ALA A 32 -9.85 -5.17 -18.36
CA ALA A 32 -10.49 -6.05 -19.33
C ALA A 32 -11.46 -7.06 -18.71
N HIS A 33 -11.36 -7.32 -17.40
CA HIS A 33 -12.24 -8.24 -16.65
C HIS A 33 -13.41 -7.52 -15.94
N ILE A 34 -13.48 -6.19 -16.02
CA ILE A 34 -14.65 -5.45 -15.53
C ILE A 34 -15.86 -5.83 -16.40
N PRO A 35 -17.03 -6.18 -15.82
CA PRO A 35 -18.26 -6.41 -16.58
C PRO A 35 -18.59 -5.24 -17.51
N ASP A 36 -19.25 -5.51 -18.64
CA ASP A 36 -19.43 -4.50 -19.71
C ASP A 36 -20.10 -3.20 -19.23
N ASP A 37 -21.09 -3.30 -18.35
CA ASP A 37 -21.74 -2.17 -17.68
C ASP A 37 -21.32 -1.98 -16.22
N GLY A 38 -20.16 -2.56 -15.85
CA GLY A 38 -19.64 -2.59 -14.50
C GLY A 38 -18.78 -1.40 -14.12
N TYR A 39 -18.55 -1.31 -12.81
CA TYR A 39 -17.61 -0.41 -12.17
C TYR A 39 -16.49 -1.23 -11.53
N CYS A 40 -15.35 -0.58 -11.25
CA CYS A 40 -14.26 -1.17 -10.50
C CYS A 40 -14.14 -0.49 -9.12
N LEU A 41 -13.86 -1.27 -8.08
CA LEU A 41 -13.38 -0.79 -6.79
C LEU A 41 -11.93 -1.23 -6.63
N MET A 42 -11.03 -0.26 -6.49
CA MET A 42 -9.63 -0.50 -6.15
C MET A 42 -9.38 -0.11 -4.71
N ILE A 43 -8.81 -1.03 -3.94
CA ILE A 43 -8.40 -0.82 -2.55
C ILE A 43 -6.91 -1.05 -2.47
N TYR A 44 -6.18 -0.12 -1.87
CA TYR A 44 -4.72 -0.18 -1.81
C TYR A 44 -4.19 0.54 -0.58
N GLY A 45 -2.95 0.20 -0.22
CA GLY A 45 -2.31 0.79 0.93
C GLY A 45 -1.19 -0.07 1.49
N PRO A 46 -0.27 0.55 2.26
CA PRO A 46 0.62 -0.20 3.11
C PRO A 46 -0.15 -0.76 4.31
N HIS A 47 0.54 -1.58 5.08
CA HIS A 47 0.00 -2.10 6.33
C HIS A 47 0.99 -1.98 7.49
N VAL A 48 0.46 -1.91 8.70
CA VAL A 48 1.24 -1.87 9.95
C VAL A 48 0.59 -2.75 11.00
N GLY A 49 1.41 -3.48 11.76
CA GLY A 49 0.95 -4.24 12.92
C GLY A 49 0.89 -3.39 14.17
N ILE A 50 -0.10 -3.62 15.01
CA ILE A 50 -0.13 -3.15 16.40
C ILE A 50 -0.33 -4.36 17.31
N ALA A 51 0.66 -4.63 18.15
CA ALA A 51 0.64 -5.73 19.11
C ALA A 51 -0.33 -5.45 20.27
N GLN A 52 -0.68 -6.46 21.06
CA GLN A 52 -1.60 -6.31 22.19
C GLN A 52 -1.11 -5.30 23.25
N ASP A 53 0.20 -5.16 23.40
CA ASP A 53 0.83 -4.20 24.31
C ASP A 53 0.89 -2.77 23.74
N GLY A 54 0.38 -2.55 22.52
CA GLY A 54 0.40 -1.27 21.82
C GLY A 54 1.66 -1.03 20.99
N THR A 55 2.59 -1.98 20.90
CA THR A 55 3.81 -1.84 20.08
C THR A 55 3.45 -1.76 18.60
N ILE A 56 3.81 -0.64 17.97
CA ILE A 56 3.60 -0.39 16.54
C ILE A 56 4.74 -1.01 15.72
N GLY A 57 4.41 -1.60 14.57
CA GLY A 57 5.35 -2.26 13.68
C GLY A 57 5.50 -3.76 13.97
N LYS A 58 4.69 -4.31 14.88
CA LYS A 58 4.67 -5.73 15.24
C LYS A 58 3.24 -6.22 15.43
N VAL A 59 3.02 -7.52 15.25
CA VAL A 59 1.72 -8.14 15.52
C VAL A 59 1.88 -9.61 15.89
N GLU A 60 1.05 -10.10 16.80
CA GLU A 60 0.95 -11.51 17.10
C GLU A 60 0.31 -12.26 15.93
N ARG A 61 0.75 -13.49 15.66
CA ARG A 61 0.21 -14.33 14.60
C ARG A 61 -0.25 -15.66 15.17
N SER A 62 -1.40 -16.15 14.72
CA SER A 62 -1.94 -17.43 15.20
C SER A 62 -0.94 -18.56 14.95
N GLY A 63 -0.62 -19.32 16.00
CA GLY A 63 0.33 -20.43 15.96
C GLY A 63 1.82 -20.04 15.94
N ILE A 64 2.16 -18.76 16.13
CA ILE A 64 3.55 -18.28 16.20
C ILE A 64 3.76 -17.57 17.54
N GLU A 65 4.67 -18.08 18.37
CA GLU A 65 5.01 -17.49 19.67
C GLU A 65 5.80 -16.17 19.51
N LEU A 66 6.58 -16.06 18.43
CA LEU A 66 7.41 -14.90 18.16
C LEU A 66 6.57 -13.69 17.70
N LEU A 67 6.64 -12.60 18.46
CA LEU A 67 6.17 -11.29 18.04
C LEU A 67 7.10 -10.71 16.95
N ASP A 68 6.63 -10.68 15.71
CA ASP A 68 7.43 -10.36 14.52
C ASP A 68 7.01 -9.04 13.85
N ASN A 69 7.88 -8.53 12.97
CA ASN A 69 7.72 -7.28 12.24
C ASN A 69 6.51 -7.29 11.30
N CYS A 70 5.81 -6.16 11.23
CA CYS A 70 4.64 -5.96 10.39
C CYS A 70 4.50 -4.48 10.00
N CYS A 71 4.74 -4.06 8.77
CA CYS A 71 5.15 -4.82 7.59
C CYS A 71 6.67 -5.11 7.55
N GLY A 72 7.06 -6.39 7.38
CA GLY A 72 8.47 -6.80 7.32
C GLY A 72 9.26 -6.14 6.17
N SER A 73 8.67 -6.06 4.97
CA SER A 73 9.30 -5.41 3.81
C SER A 73 9.52 -3.91 4.01
N ALA A 74 8.51 -3.22 4.55
CA ALA A 74 8.57 -1.80 4.89
C ALA A 74 9.65 -1.52 5.94
N ILE A 75 9.72 -2.33 7.00
CA ILE A 75 10.71 -2.19 8.07
C ILE A 75 12.12 -2.45 7.54
N ALA A 76 12.30 -3.47 6.69
CA ALA A 76 13.58 -3.73 6.03
C ALA A 76 14.05 -2.55 5.18
N ALA A 77 13.15 -1.95 4.39
CA ALA A 77 13.46 -0.75 3.59
C ALA A 77 13.73 0.48 4.47
N SER A 78 12.99 0.63 5.57
CA SER A 78 13.19 1.71 6.56
C SER A 78 14.56 1.62 7.24
N ASN A 79 15.01 0.41 7.58
CA ASN A 79 16.34 0.15 8.14
C ASN A 79 17.45 0.41 7.13
N TYR A 80 17.25 -0.01 5.88
CA TYR A 80 18.16 0.29 4.78
C TYR A 80 18.36 1.81 4.61
N LEU A 81 17.25 2.55 4.53
CA LEU A 81 17.26 4.01 4.44
C LEU A 81 17.95 4.65 5.64
N LYS A 82 17.67 4.18 6.86
CA LYS A 82 18.34 4.67 8.07
C LYS A 82 19.86 4.48 7.99
N GLY A 83 20.31 3.31 7.54
CA GLY A 83 21.74 3.04 7.33
C GLY A 83 22.39 4.04 6.38
N ILE A 84 21.70 4.44 5.31
CA ILE A 84 22.18 5.46 4.37
C ILE A 84 22.21 6.84 5.03
N THR A 85 21.11 7.26 5.66
CA THR A 85 20.99 8.61 6.25
C THR A 85 21.95 8.83 7.42
N ASP A 86 22.28 7.77 8.15
CA ASP A 86 23.24 7.81 9.26
C ASP A 86 24.70 7.71 8.78
N GLY A 87 24.94 7.55 7.46
CA GLY A 87 26.28 7.40 6.87
C GLY A 87 26.91 6.00 7.06
N GLY A 88 26.15 5.03 7.55
CA GLY A 88 26.58 3.65 7.78
C GLY A 88 26.44 2.71 6.57
N ALA A 89 25.78 3.14 5.50
CA ALA A 89 25.60 2.37 4.27
C ALA A 89 25.61 3.26 3.02
N THR A 90 25.98 2.70 1.88
CA THR A 90 25.89 3.35 0.56
C THR A 90 24.70 2.81 -0.22
N LEU A 91 24.09 3.66 -1.06
CA LEU A 91 23.10 3.20 -2.03
C LEU A 91 23.71 2.10 -2.92
N THR A 92 23.00 1.01 -3.17
CA THR A 92 23.53 -0.13 -3.96
C THR A 92 22.86 -0.22 -5.31
N THR A 93 23.61 -0.58 -6.35
CA THR A 93 23.08 -0.83 -7.70
C THR A 93 22.42 -2.20 -7.85
N LYS A 94 22.51 -3.06 -6.82
CA LYS A 94 21.86 -4.40 -6.81
C LYS A 94 20.33 -4.35 -6.66
N ILE A 95 19.77 -3.16 -6.46
CA ILE A 95 18.33 -2.93 -6.32
C ILE A 95 17.50 -3.48 -7.50
N GLN A 96 18.11 -3.63 -8.68
CA GLN A 96 17.44 -4.04 -9.92
C GLN A 96 17.60 -5.56 -10.23
N SER A 97 17.97 -6.40 -9.26
CA SER A 97 18.07 -7.86 -9.48
C SER A 97 16.69 -8.52 -9.52
N PHE A 98 16.39 -9.28 -10.57
CA PHE A 98 15.09 -9.97 -10.71
C PHE A 98 14.76 -10.94 -9.55
N THR A 99 15.77 -11.48 -8.86
CA THR A 99 15.57 -12.39 -7.73
C THR A 99 15.06 -11.72 -6.46
N ASP A 100 15.17 -10.39 -6.34
CA ASP A 100 14.71 -9.62 -5.17
C ASP A 100 14.16 -8.24 -5.58
N PHE A 101 13.60 -8.15 -6.79
CA PHE A 101 13.28 -6.90 -7.46
C PHE A 101 12.27 -6.05 -6.67
N GLN A 102 11.23 -6.69 -6.12
CA GLN A 102 10.20 -5.96 -5.37
C GLN A 102 10.78 -5.29 -4.12
N GLN A 103 11.65 -5.98 -3.37
CA GLN A 103 12.24 -5.39 -2.16
C GLN A 103 13.19 -4.24 -2.51
N GLY A 104 13.95 -4.40 -3.60
CA GLY A 104 14.75 -3.31 -4.16
C GLY A 104 13.90 -2.09 -4.54
N ALA A 105 12.78 -2.30 -5.24
CA ALA A 105 11.88 -1.21 -5.59
C ALA A 105 11.29 -0.53 -4.34
N VAL A 106 10.92 -1.28 -3.29
CA VAL A 106 10.48 -0.70 -2.00
C VAL A 106 11.60 0.16 -1.38
N GLN A 107 12.86 -0.28 -1.46
CA GLN A 107 14.01 0.48 -0.98
C GLN A 107 14.23 1.79 -1.75
N GLU A 108 14.00 1.81 -3.06
CA GLU A 108 14.03 3.04 -3.88
C GLU A 108 12.87 3.97 -3.53
N LEU A 109 11.65 3.43 -3.44
CA LEU A 109 10.43 4.21 -3.23
C LEU A 109 10.33 4.84 -1.83
N ILE A 110 11.11 4.35 -0.87
CA ILE A 110 11.19 4.95 0.47
C ILE A 110 12.24 6.06 0.58
N LEU A 111 13.23 6.14 -0.33
CA LEU A 111 14.36 7.08 -0.22
C LEU A 111 13.96 8.55 0.01
N PRO A 112 12.92 9.09 -0.66
CA PRO A 112 12.51 10.49 -0.47
C PRO A 112 12.08 10.82 0.97
N HIS A 113 11.72 9.81 1.76
CA HIS A 113 11.16 9.97 3.11
C HIS A 113 12.21 9.94 4.23
N GLY A 114 13.51 9.90 3.91
CA GLY A 114 14.59 9.74 4.90
C GLY A 114 14.55 10.76 6.03
N LYS A 115 14.40 12.04 5.69
CA LYS A 115 14.30 13.13 6.68
C LYS A 115 13.05 12.97 7.57
N ARG A 116 11.89 12.75 6.95
CA ARG A 116 10.59 12.59 7.64
C ARG A 116 10.65 11.45 8.66
N LEU A 117 11.14 10.29 8.23
CA LEU A 117 11.26 9.12 9.09
C LEU A 117 12.37 9.28 10.14
N GLY A 118 13.39 10.09 9.86
CA GLY A 118 14.47 10.40 10.80
C GLY A 118 14.06 11.36 11.92
N SER A 119 13.10 12.25 11.67
CA SER A 119 12.62 13.25 12.62
C SER A 119 11.31 12.88 13.32
N ALA A 120 10.70 11.73 13.00
CA ALA A 120 9.44 11.31 13.58
C ALA A 120 9.60 10.87 15.05
N ASP A 121 8.65 11.26 15.91
CA ASP A 121 8.60 10.83 17.31
C ASP A 121 8.51 9.29 17.43
N ASN A 122 7.73 8.68 16.54
CA ASN A 122 7.67 7.23 16.37
C ASN A 122 7.80 6.87 14.89
N ARG A 123 8.97 6.36 14.52
CA ARG A 123 9.27 5.94 13.13
C ARG A 123 8.34 4.83 12.63
N MET A 124 7.90 3.91 13.49
CA MET A 124 7.00 2.81 13.09
C MET A 124 5.58 3.29 12.86
N HIS A 125 5.15 4.32 13.59
CA HIS A 125 3.91 5.04 13.29
C HIS A 125 4.00 5.77 11.95
N GLU A 126 5.11 6.47 11.68
CA GLU A 126 5.26 7.30 10.48
C GLU A 126 5.48 6.50 9.19
N LEU A 127 6.09 5.32 9.31
CA LEU A 127 6.45 4.45 8.19
C LEU A 127 5.30 4.13 7.22
N PRO A 128 4.12 3.66 7.66
CA PRO A 128 3.01 3.40 6.74
C PRO A 128 2.52 4.67 6.03
N TYR A 129 2.51 5.85 6.68
CA TYR A 129 2.12 7.09 6.02
C TYR A 129 3.12 7.52 4.94
N ALA A 130 4.42 7.42 5.23
CA ALA A 130 5.46 7.68 4.23
C ALA A 130 5.35 6.75 3.01
N LEU A 131 5.08 5.47 3.24
CA LEU A 131 4.88 4.50 2.17
C LEU A 131 3.59 4.77 1.39
N PHE A 132 2.51 5.17 2.06
CA PHE A 132 1.26 5.50 1.41
C PHE A 132 1.45 6.61 0.37
N ASP A 133 2.21 7.66 0.67
CA ASP A 133 2.49 8.72 -0.29
C ASP A 133 3.16 8.19 -1.57
N SER A 134 4.17 7.32 -1.43
CA SER A 134 4.84 6.71 -2.59
C SER A 134 3.90 5.75 -3.35
N GLN A 135 3.04 5.02 -2.65
CA GLN A 135 2.06 4.11 -3.26
C GLN A 135 0.98 4.87 -4.02
N ASP A 136 0.42 5.91 -3.42
CA ASP A 136 -0.62 6.72 -4.02
C ASP A 136 -0.13 7.43 -5.29
N LEU A 137 1.13 7.90 -5.30
CA LEU A 137 1.76 8.42 -6.52
C LEU A 137 1.83 7.37 -7.64
N LEU A 138 2.25 6.14 -7.33
CA LEU A 138 2.32 5.06 -8.32
C LEU A 138 0.94 4.61 -8.79
N VAL A 139 -0.04 4.50 -7.89
CA VAL A 139 -1.42 4.18 -8.24
C VAL A 139 -1.98 5.25 -9.16
N LYS A 140 -1.78 6.54 -8.86
CA LYS A 140 -2.22 7.65 -9.74
C LYS A 140 -1.60 7.55 -11.13
N ASP A 141 -0.31 7.25 -11.24
CA ASP A 141 0.37 7.10 -12.52
C ASP A 141 -0.17 5.91 -13.34
N ILE A 142 -0.34 4.75 -12.70
CA ILE A 142 -0.89 3.54 -13.33
C ILE A 142 -2.33 3.76 -13.79
N VAL A 143 -3.17 4.32 -12.92
CA VAL A 143 -4.57 4.62 -13.21
C VAL A 143 -4.67 5.66 -14.32
N GLY A 144 -3.86 6.72 -14.28
CA GLY A 144 -3.83 7.73 -15.33
C GLY A 144 -3.43 7.16 -16.69
N THR A 145 -2.42 6.28 -16.72
CA THR A 145 -1.99 5.58 -17.93
C THR A 145 -3.06 4.61 -18.45
N GLY A 146 -3.73 3.91 -17.54
CA GLY A 146 -4.71 2.85 -17.85
C GLY A 146 -6.16 3.32 -17.96
N ALA A 147 -6.46 4.61 -17.75
CA ALA A 147 -7.82 5.11 -17.58
C ALA A 147 -8.78 4.73 -18.71
N GLY A 148 -8.30 4.67 -19.95
CA GLY A 148 -9.09 4.27 -21.12
C GLY A 148 -9.60 2.82 -21.11
N GLY A 149 -9.07 1.98 -20.22
CA GLY A 149 -9.55 0.60 -20.02
C GLY A 149 -10.76 0.49 -19.09
N ILE A 150 -11.04 1.53 -18.29
CA ILE A 150 -12.14 1.53 -17.32
C ILE A 150 -13.49 1.63 -18.04
N LYS A 151 -14.46 0.81 -17.62
CA LYS A 151 -15.79 0.70 -18.24
C LYS A 151 -16.72 1.87 -17.86
N LYS A 152 -17.46 1.77 -16.75
CA LYS A 152 -18.34 2.87 -16.28
C LYS A 152 -17.65 3.81 -15.30
N GLY A 153 -16.72 3.30 -14.49
CA GLY A 153 -15.94 4.12 -13.57
C GLY A 153 -15.15 3.30 -12.58
N LEU A 154 -14.33 3.99 -11.80
CA LEU A 154 -13.40 3.43 -10.83
C LEU A 154 -13.55 4.18 -9.50
N ALA A 155 -13.87 3.46 -8.44
CA ALA A 155 -13.75 3.95 -7.07
C ALA A 155 -12.37 3.55 -6.52
N MET A 156 -11.65 4.49 -5.91
CA MET A 156 -10.32 4.27 -5.34
C MET A 156 -10.33 4.54 -3.84
N LEU A 157 -10.19 3.50 -3.04
CA LEU A 157 -10.07 3.57 -1.58
C LEU A 157 -8.61 3.32 -1.17
N GLY A 158 -7.89 4.39 -0.88
CA GLY A 158 -6.50 4.36 -0.43
C GLY A 158 -6.40 4.61 1.07
N GLY A 159 -5.54 3.87 1.76
CA GLY A 159 -5.33 4.09 3.19
C GLY A 159 -4.26 3.21 3.80
N ILE A 160 -4.29 3.06 5.12
CA ILE A 160 -3.38 2.19 5.86
C ILE A 160 -4.18 1.05 6.48
N GLN A 161 -3.82 -0.19 6.13
CA GLN A 161 -4.35 -1.36 6.83
C GLN A 161 -3.63 -1.53 8.17
N ILE A 162 -4.40 -1.69 9.25
CA ILE A 162 -3.89 -1.88 10.61
C ILE A 162 -4.21 -3.29 11.03
N ASN A 163 -3.17 -4.12 11.13
CA ASN A 163 -3.30 -5.50 11.60
C ASN A 163 -3.17 -5.57 13.11
N THR A 164 -4.11 -6.25 13.74
CA THR A 164 -4.18 -6.41 15.19
C THR A 164 -4.05 -7.89 15.56
N ALA A 165 -4.00 -8.16 16.87
CA ALA A 165 -3.90 -9.52 17.37
C ALA A 165 -5.07 -10.42 16.89
N PRO A 166 -4.88 -11.75 16.79
CA PRO A 166 -5.87 -12.66 16.17
C PRO A 166 -7.32 -12.58 16.70
N GLU A 167 -7.50 -12.17 17.95
CA GLU A 167 -8.82 -12.06 18.60
C GLU A 167 -9.39 -10.62 18.58
N LYS A 168 -8.81 -9.75 17.74
CA LYS A 168 -9.21 -8.35 17.57
C LYS A 168 -9.59 -8.11 16.11
N LEU A 169 -10.43 -7.09 15.90
CA LEU A 169 -10.74 -6.61 14.56
C LEU A 169 -9.54 -5.83 14.03
N ASP A 170 -9.17 -6.12 12.78
CA ASP A 170 -8.31 -5.23 12.01
C ASP A 170 -9.05 -3.92 11.70
N TYR A 171 -8.27 -2.88 11.45
CA TYR A 171 -8.78 -1.57 11.09
C TYR A 171 -8.22 -1.13 9.75
N PHE A 172 -8.84 -0.11 9.16
CA PHE A 172 -8.34 0.58 7.98
C PHE A 172 -8.45 2.08 8.25
N HIS A 173 -7.36 2.81 8.05
CA HIS A 173 -7.36 4.26 8.12
C HIS A 173 -7.41 4.83 6.70
N PRO A 174 -8.60 5.26 6.22
CA PRO A 174 -8.73 5.80 4.88
C PRO A 174 -8.04 7.17 4.80
N LEU A 175 -7.23 7.35 3.77
CA LEU A 175 -6.51 8.60 3.45
C LEU A 175 -6.94 9.18 2.10
N ARG A 176 -7.65 8.39 1.31
CA ARG A 176 -8.23 8.77 0.03
C ARG A 176 -9.48 7.94 -0.24
N PHE A 177 -10.53 8.58 -0.74
CA PHE A 177 -11.63 7.86 -1.34
C PHE A 177 -12.22 8.66 -2.50
N ASP A 178 -11.90 8.30 -3.75
CA ASP A 178 -12.30 9.07 -4.93
C ASP A 178 -13.17 8.22 -5.86
N TYR A 179 -14.09 8.87 -6.57
CA TYR A 179 -14.71 8.31 -7.77
C TYR A 179 -14.13 8.95 -9.03
N MET A 180 -13.68 8.11 -9.96
CA MET A 180 -13.14 8.48 -11.26
C MET A 180 -14.06 7.97 -12.38
N ASN A 181 -14.39 8.84 -13.32
CA ASN A 181 -15.18 8.46 -14.48
C ASN A 181 -14.34 7.68 -15.52
N ASN A 182 -14.98 7.20 -16.58
CA ASN A 182 -14.33 6.45 -17.65
C ASN A 182 -13.46 7.29 -18.61
N LYS A 183 -13.29 8.58 -18.33
CA LYS A 183 -12.35 9.47 -19.03
C LYS A 183 -11.06 9.70 -18.23
N GLY A 184 -10.94 9.09 -17.06
CA GLY A 184 -9.79 9.30 -16.17
C GLY A 184 -9.90 10.55 -15.30
N GLU A 185 -11.07 11.18 -15.24
CA GLU A 185 -11.29 12.39 -14.44
C GLU A 185 -11.82 12.00 -13.06
N VAL A 186 -11.19 12.49 -12.00
CA VAL A 186 -11.76 12.41 -10.65
C VAL A 186 -12.97 13.34 -10.60
N VAL A 187 -14.14 12.79 -10.32
CA VAL A 187 -15.41 13.52 -10.34
C VAL A 187 -15.96 13.79 -8.95
N GLU A 188 -15.55 13.02 -7.94
CA GLU A 188 -16.05 13.14 -6.57
C GLU A 188 -15.00 12.67 -5.57
N ASP A 189 -14.84 13.42 -4.48
CA ASP A 189 -14.12 13.04 -3.26
C ASP A 189 -15.18 12.56 -2.24
N LEU A 190 -15.06 11.30 -1.85
CA LEU A 190 -15.97 10.55 -0.99
C LEU A 190 -15.36 10.33 0.42
N LEU A 191 -14.19 10.89 0.72
CA LEU A 191 -13.44 10.55 1.94
C LEU A 191 -14.22 10.91 3.22
N SER A 192 -14.93 12.04 3.23
CA SER A 192 -15.74 12.45 4.39
C SER A 192 -16.84 11.44 4.72
N ALA A 193 -17.40 10.75 3.71
CA ALA A 193 -18.45 9.76 3.90
C ALA A 193 -18.00 8.50 4.68
N VAL A 194 -16.68 8.31 4.86
CA VAL A 194 -16.09 7.17 5.56
C VAL A 194 -15.16 7.56 6.72
N THR A 195 -15.08 8.86 7.03
CA THR A 195 -14.23 9.40 8.10
C THR A 195 -14.98 10.20 9.17
N GLU A 196 -16.29 10.43 8.98
CA GLU A 196 -17.20 11.06 9.95
C GLU A 196 -17.89 10.06 10.90
#